data_AF-A0A972Q656-F1
#
_entry.id   AF-A0A972Q656-F1
#
_cell.length_a   1.000
_cell.length_b   1.000
_cell.length_c   1.000
_cell.angle_alpha   90.00
_cell.angle_beta   90.00
_cell.angle_gamma   90.00
#
_symmetry.space_group_name_H-M   'P 1'
#
loop_
_entity.id
_entity.type
_entity.pdbx_description
1 polymer ?
#
loop_
_entity_poly.entity_id
_entity_poly.type
_entity_poly.pdbx_seq_one_letter_code
_entity_poly.pdbx_strand_id
1 'polypeptide(L)' 'MKQATFGYIEVDYNRNRRHRANGYISPEAFEAQKVA' A
#
# COMPACT_ATOMS: atom_id res chain seq x y z
N MET A 1 20.49 -3.80 10.75
CA MET A 1 19.81 -2.65 10.09
C MET A 1 19.23 -2.95 8.70
N LYS A 2 19.38 -4.15 8.12
CA LYS A 2 18.70 -4.51 6.85
C LYS A 2 17.21 -4.86 7.01
N GLN A 3 16.79 -5.41 8.16
CA GLN A 3 15.39 -5.80 8.39
C GLN A 3 14.42 -4.60 8.46
N ALA A 4 14.88 -3.43 8.93
CA ALA A 4 14.03 -2.24 9.05
C ALA A 4 13.67 -1.65 7.66
N THR A 5 14.59 -1.69 6.70
CA THR A 5 14.37 -1.10 5.37
C THR A 5 13.43 -1.95 4.51
N PHE A 6 13.55 -3.28 4.55
CA PHE A 6 12.65 -4.15 3.79
C PHE A 6 11.24 -4.16 4.38
N GLY A 7 11.10 -4.09 5.72
CA GLY A 7 9.80 -3.90 6.36
C GLY A 7 9.10 -2.59 5.92
N TYR A 8 9.85 -1.50 5.81
CA TYR A 8 9.32 -0.22 5.31
C TYR A 8 8.89 -0.29 3.84
N ILE A 9 9.64 -1.00 2.98
CA ILE A 9 9.30 -1.13 1.56
C ILE A 9 8.08 -2.05 1.36
N GLU A 10 8.05 -3.18 2.04
CA GLU A 10 7.02 -4.21 1.82
C GLU A 10 5.69 -3.89 2.51
N VAL A 11 5.73 -3.30 3.70
CA VAL A 11 4.53 -3.04 4.50
C VAL A 11 4.05 -1.60 4.34
N ASP A 12 4.89 -0.61 4.64
CA ASP A 12 4.44 0.79 4.71
C ASP A 12 4.38 1.46 3.33
N TYR A 13 5.42 1.27 2.50
CA TYR A 13 5.48 1.87 1.18
C TYR A 13 4.44 1.25 0.25
N ASN A 14 4.34 -0.09 0.19
CA ASN A 14 3.34 -0.73 -0.66
C ASN A 14 1.90 -0.48 -0.20
N ARG A 15 1.63 -0.31 1.11
CA ARG A 15 0.28 0.04 1.60
C ARG A 15 -0.14 1.46 1.25
N ASN A 16 0.80 2.40 1.14
CA ASN A 16 0.52 3.80 0.84
C ASN A 16 0.74 4.19 -0.63
N ARG A 17 1.46 3.37 -1.40
CA ARG A 17 1.76 3.64 -2.82
C ARG A 17 0.48 3.63 -3.63
N ARG A 18 0.31 4.62 -4.50
CA ARG A 18 -0.82 4.69 -5.43
C ARG A 18 -0.55 3.80 -6.64
N HIS A 19 -1.51 2.95 -6.98
CA HIS A 19 -1.41 2.05 -8.13
C HIS A 19 -2.43 2.45 -9.20
N ARG A 20 -1.98 2.54 -10.47
CA ARG A 20 -2.86 2.79 -11.62
C ARG A 20 -3.98 1.74 -11.70
N ALA A 21 -3.66 0.49 -11.40
CA ALA A 21 -4.63 -0.61 -11.39
C ALA A 21 -5.76 -0.41 -10.38
N ASN A 22 -5.51 0.31 -9.28
CA ASN A 22 -6.53 0.60 -8.26
C ASN A 22 -7.29 1.90 -8.57
N GLY A 23 -7.02 2.59 -9.68
CA GLY A 23 -7.59 3.91 -9.96
C GLY A 23 -6.78 5.06 -9.36
N TYR A 24 -5.46 4.91 -9.26
CA TYR A 24 -4.54 5.90 -8.67
C TYR A 24 -4.77 6.17 -7.16
N ILE A 25 -5.33 5.19 -6.45
CA ILE A 25 -5.44 5.19 -4.99
C ILE A 25 -4.54 4.10 -4.37
N SER A 26 -4.34 4.17 -3.06
CA SER A 26 -3.57 3.17 -2.31
C SER A 26 -4.35 1.86 -2.16
N PRO A 27 -3.67 0.71 -1.95
CA PRO A 27 -4.34 -0.56 -1.69
C PRO A 27 -5.30 -0.48 -0.50
N GLU A 28 -4.92 0.19 0.59
CA GLU A 28 -5.78 0.38 1.76
C GLU A 28 -7.08 1.15 1.42
N ALA A 29 -6.97 2.24 0.65
CA ALA A 29 -8.14 3.01 0.23
C ALA A 29 -9.05 2.21 -0.73
N PHE A 30 -8.46 1.36 -1.56
CA PHE A 30 -9.21 0.47 -2.45
C PHE A 30 -9.94 -0.64 -1.70
N GLU A 31 -9.30 -1.26 -0.71
CA GLU A 31 -9.94 -2.25 0.17
C GLU A 31 -11.06 -1.64 1.00
N ALA A 32 -10.87 -0.44 1.54
CA ALA A 32 -11.91 0.29 2.27
C ALA A 32 -13.17 0.55 1.43
N GLN A 33 -13.03 0.79 0.12
CA GLN A 33 -14.17 0.96 -0.80
C GLN A 33 -14.93 -0.34 -1.08
N LYS A 34 -14.29 -1.50 -0.95
CA LYS A 34 -14.93 -2.82 -1.17
C LYS A 34 -15.72 -3.32 0.03
N VAL A 35 -15.46 -2.77 1.21
CA VAL A 35 -16.10 -3.16 2.48
C VAL A 35 -17.36 -2.33 2.77
N ALA A 36 -17.66 -1.32 1.94
CA ALA A 36 -18.85 -0.46 2.02
C ALA A 36 -20.10 -1.09 1.39
#